data_AF-A0A8E2DQZ1-F1
#
_entry.id   AF-A0A8E2DQZ1-F1
#
_cell.length_a   1.000
_cell.length_b   1.000
_cell.length_c   1.000
_cell.angle_alpha   90.00
_cell.angle_beta   90.00
_cell.angle_gamma   90.00
#
_symmetry.space_group_name_H-M   'P 1'
#
loop_
_entity.id
_entity.type
_entity.pdbx_description
1 polymer ?
#
loop_
_entity_poly.entity_id
_entity_poly.type
_entity_poly.pdbx_seq_one_letter_code
_entity_poly.pdbx_strand_id
1 'polypeptide(L)'
;MSRSALNWNPETPLVSRDGQFGDHALGPSHQLQSEVATDQNEQYYQLRGQQYAPVPEHMLPRQSDAAEYLQILTEIADALGIDDLLFASYSSAIDRIQEDELSQNRSSLHLRQPEEELRTHLLSTQHEEALIRKWLSELQAKPEFEKTTVALERRKATLNAKAKEYQKELETATASLPHDLTTAVSELTEYHKQLRKKERELQSKRAKVQVFQGLPPNLDLARHELRKARDEQMKLIQLREQLLSHMANGVN
;
A
#
# COMPACT_ATOMS: atom_id res chain seq x y z
N MET A 1 -10.69 49.01 18.49
CA MET A 1 -11.93 48.22 18.33
C MET A 1 -11.65 47.28 17.14
N SER A 2 -11.53 45.97 17.22
CA SER A 2 -12.05 44.97 18.16
C SER A 2 -11.04 43.81 18.26
N ARG A 3 -10.78 43.32 19.48
CA ARG A 3 -9.94 42.14 19.72
C ARG A 3 -10.83 40.90 19.65
N SER A 4 -10.66 40.08 18.63
CA SER A 4 -11.26 38.75 18.55
C SER A 4 -10.48 37.79 19.46
N ALA A 5 -11.08 37.43 20.58
CA ALA A 5 -10.59 36.39 21.46
C ALA A 5 -10.98 35.02 20.88
N LEU A 6 -10.00 34.25 20.42
CA LEU A 6 -10.15 32.85 20.08
C LEU A 6 -10.09 32.04 21.39
N ASN A 7 -11.27 31.61 21.83
CA ASN A 7 -11.47 30.74 22.98
C ASN A 7 -11.19 29.30 22.52
N TRP A 8 -10.10 28.70 23.00
CA TRP A 8 -9.71 27.33 22.71
C TRP A 8 -10.23 26.43 23.84
N ASN A 9 -11.19 25.55 23.54
CA ASN A 9 -11.73 24.55 24.47
C ASN A 9 -11.14 23.17 24.14
N PRO A 10 -10.34 22.54 25.02
CA PRO A 10 -9.90 21.18 24.85
C PRO A 10 -10.76 20.23 25.70
N GLU A 11 -11.85 19.73 25.14
CA GLU A 11 -12.53 18.53 25.67
C GLU A 11 -12.57 17.48 24.56
N THR A 12 -11.58 16.59 24.58
CA THR A 12 -11.64 15.30 23.86
C THR A 12 -11.71 14.18 24.89
N PRO A 13 -12.72 13.30 24.82
CA PRO A 13 -12.94 12.26 25.82
C PRO A 13 -11.91 11.13 25.70
N LEU A 14 -11.41 10.70 26.87
CA LEU A 14 -10.66 9.46 27.08
C LEU A 14 -11.50 8.26 26.63
N VAL A 15 -11.12 7.64 25.51
CA VAL A 15 -11.61 6.31 25.14
C VAL A 15 -10.76 5.28 25.89
N SER A 16 -11.26 4.83 27.04
CA SER A 16 -10.77 3.61 27.71
C SER A 16 -11.01 2.41 26.80
N ARG A 17 -9.92 1.83 26.28
CA ARG A 17 -9.95 0.58 25.53
C ARG A 17 -9.47 -0.54 26.45
N ASP A 18 -10.37 -1.00 27.33
CA ASP A 18 -10.17 -2.21 28.11
C ASP A 18 -10.18 -3.43 27.16
N GLY A 19 -8.98 -3.90 26.82
CA GLY A 19 -8.78 -5.15 26.10
C GLY A 19 -8.93 -6.33 27.06
N GLN A 20 -10.15 -6.88 27.16
CA GLN A 20 -10.38 -8.20 27.70
C GLN A 20 -9.74 -9.25 26.77
N PHE A 21 -8.62 -9.81 27.21
CA PHE A 21 -8.07 -11.04 26.64
C PHE A 21 -8.96 -12.21 27.07
N GLY A 22 -9.85 -12.63 26.16
CA GLY A 22 -10.60 -13.87 26.29
C GLY A 22 -9.71 -15.06 25.93
N ASP A 23 -9.38 -15.87 26.94
CA ASP A 23 -8.91 -17.24 26.78
C ASP A 23 -10.00 -18.07 26.09
N HIS A 24 -9.84 -18.34 24.80
CA HIS A 24 -10.66 -19.33 24.10
C HIS A 24 -9.88 -20.64 23.96
N ALA A 25 -10.32 -21.59 24.78
CA ALA A 25 -9.92 -22.98 24.78
C ALA A 25 -10.10 -23.63 23.40
N LEU A 26 -9.08 -24.38 23.00
CA LEU A 26 -9.05 -25.25 21.83
C LEU A 26 -10.07 -26.40 21.99
N GLY A 27 -11.14 -26.38 21.22
CA GLY A 27 -12.06 -27.50 21.03
C GLY A 27 -11.76 -28.26 19.73
N PRO A 28 -11.74 -29.60 19.72
CA PRO A 28 -11.55 -30.40 18.51
C PRO A 28 -12.92 -30.74 17.91
N SER A 29 -13.29 -30.17 16.78
CA SER A 29 -14.51 -30.56 16.04
C SER A 29 -14.48 -30.06 14.59
N HIS A 30 -13.79 -30.76 13.70
CA HIS A 30 -14.03 -30.64 12.25
C HIS A 30 -13.82 -31.99 11.58
N GLN A 31 -14.85 -32.83 11.61
CA GLN A 31 -14.89 -34.06 10.82
C GLN A 31 -16.23 -34.31 10.10
N LEU A 32 -17.14 -33.32 10.02
CA LEU A 32 -18.47 -33.50 9.40
C LEU A 32 -18.94 -32.31 8.54
N GLN A 33 -18.05 -31.64 7.80
CA GLN A 33 -18.43 -30.50 6.92
C GLN A 33 -18.09 -30.68 5.43
N SER A 34 -17.64 -31.86 4.98
CA SER A 34 -17.24 -32.02 3.58
C SER A 34 -18.39 -32.31 2.59
N GLU A 35 -19.60 -32.63 3.05
CA GLU A 35 -20.72 -32.97 2.15
C GLU A 35 -21.62 -31.78 1.79
N VAL A 36 -21.56 -30.65 2.51
CA VAL A 36 -22.41 -29.46 2.22
C VAL A 36 -21.74 -28.50 1.22
N ALA A 37 -20.42 -28.60 1.04
CA ALA A 37 -19.66 -27.66 0.21
C ALA A 37 -19.78 -27.90 -1.31
N THR A 38 -20.15 -29.11 -1.73
CA THR A 38 -20.31 -29.43 -3.17
C THR A 38 -21.60 -28.82 -3.74
N ASP A 39 -22.69 -28.81 -2.97
CA ASP A 39 -23.99 -28.29 -3.40
C ASP A 39 -23.98 -26.78 -3.65
N GLN A 40 -23.25 -26.01 -2.82
CA GLN A 40 -23.16 -24.55 -2.99
C GLN A 40 -22.35 -24.15 -4.22
N ASN A 41 -21.35 -24.95 -4.59
CA ASN A 41 -20.50 -24.67 -5.73
C ASN A 41 -21.23 -24.97 -7.06
N GLU A 42 -22.02 -26.05 -7.11
CA GLU A 42 -22.86 -26.34 -8.28
C GLU A 42 -23.97 -25.29 -8.47
N GLN A 43 -24.60 -24.83 -7.39
CA GLN A 43 -25.56 -23.72 -7.46
C GLN A 43 -24.92 -22.42 -7.97
N TYR A 44 -23.68 -22.12 -7.56
CA TYR A 44 -22.95 -20.95 -8.06
C TYR A 44 -22.74 -21.00 -9.59
N TYR A 45 -22.33 -22.15 -10.14
CA TYR A 45 -22.14 -22.28 -11.59
C TYR A 45 -23.45 -22.34 -12.38
N GLN A 46 -24.53 -22.89 -11.81
CA GLN A 46 -25.86 -22.86 -12.43
C GLN A 46 -26.43 -21.43 -12.50
N LEU A 47 -26.27 -20.64 -11.43
CA LEU A 47 -26.65 -19.22 -11.41
C LEU A 47 -25.79 -18.38 -12.36
N ARG A 48 -24.48 -18.65 -12.48
CA ARG A 48 -23.61 -17.96 -13.43
C ARG A 48 -23.89 -18.35 -14.88
N GLY A 49 -24.28 -19.60 -15.15
CA GLY A 49 -24.65 -20.08 -16.48
C GLY A 49 -25.92 -19.40 -17.02
N GLN A 50 -26.84 -19.01 -16.14
CA GLN A 50 -28.07 -18.29 -16.51
C GLN A 50 -27.85 -16.80 -16.84
N GLN A 51 -26.70 -16.22 -16.49
CA GLN A 51 -26.40 -14.81 -16.79
C GLN A 51 -25.99 -14.55 -18.23
N TYR A 52 -25.76 -15.60 -19.03
CA TYR A 52 -25.56 -15.49 -20.48
C TYR A 52 -26.84 -15.88 -21.21
N ALA A 53 -27.94 -15.17 -20.93
CA ALA A 53 -29.04 -15.15 -21.88
C ALA A 53 -28.50 -14.63 -23.22
N PRO A 54 -28.88 -15.23 -24.37
CA PRO A 54 -28.45 -14.75 -25.67
C PRO A 54 -28.77 -13.25 -25.75
N VAL A 55 -27.74 -12.44 -25.99
CA VAL A 55 -27.85 -10.98 -26.00
C VAL A 55 -29.03 -10.63 -26.90
N PRO A 56 -30.08 -9.98 -26.37
CA PRO A 56 -31.26 -9.71 -27.14
C PRO A 56 -30.90 -8.94 -28.41
N GLU A 57 -31.44 -9.35 -29.56
CA GLU A 57 -31.07 -8.83 -30.88
C GLU A 57 -31.25 -7.30 -31.02
N HIS A 58 -32.04 -6.69 -30.13
CA HIS A 58 -32.23 -5.25 -30.03
C HIS A 58 -31.12 -4.49 -29.28
N MET A 59 -30.20 -5.19 -28.61
CA MET A 59 -28.96 -4.62 -28.07
C MET A 59 -27.81 -4.65 -29.08
N LEU A 60 -28.00 -5.28 -30.24
CA LEU A 60 -27.06 -5.12 -31.34
C LEU A 60 -27.19 -3.67 -31.85
N PRO A 61 -26.11 -2.87 -31.83
CA PRO A 61 -26.16 -1.49 -32.27
C PRO A 61 -26.75 -1.41 -33.68
N ARG A 62 -27.71 -0.50 -33.88
CA ARG A 62 -28.23 -0.22 -35.21
C ARG A 62 -27.04 0.16 -36.10
N GLN A 63 -27.02 -0.31 -37.34
CA GLN A 63 -25.89 -0.11 -38.26
C GLN A 63 -25.44 1.36 -38.43
N SER A 64 -26.32 2.32 -38.14
CA SER A 64 -26.02 3.75 -38.06
C SER A 64 -25.04 4.10 -36.94
N ASP A 65 -25.26 3.56 -35.74
CA ASP A 65 -24.47 3.88 -34.55
C ASP A 65 -23.09 3.22 -34.63
N ALA A 66 -23.00 2.08 -35.32
CA ALA A 66 -21.74 1.38 -35.56
C ALA A 66 -20.72 2.23 -36.33
N ALA A 67 -21.17 3.10 -37.25
CA ALA A 67 -20.28 3.99 -37.98
C ALA A 67 -19.67 5.08 -37.06
N GLU A 68 -20.48 5.65 -36.16
CA GLU A 68 -20.02 6.62 -35.16
C GLU A 68 -19.04 5.98 -34.17
N TYR A 69 -19.35 4.77 -33.69
CA TYR A 69 -18.45 4.05 -32.78
C TYR A 69 -17.13 3.66 -33.45
N LEU A 70 -17.14 3.27 -34.73
CA LEU A 70 -15.92 2.99 -35.49
C LEU A 70 -15.07 4.25 -35.67
N GLN A 71 -15.71 5.39 -35.96
CA GLN A 71 -15.00 6.66 -36.07
C GLN A 71 -14.34 7.06 -34.74
N ILE A 72 -15.05 6.91 -33.62
CA ILE A 72 -14.48 7.15 -32.28
C ILE A 72 -13.32 6.19 -32.00
N LEU A 73 -13.44 4.92 -32.36
CA LEU A 73 -12.36 3.93 -32.18
C LEU A 73 -11.12 4.22 -33.04
N THR A 74 -11.31 4.76 -34.26
CA THR A 74 -10.20 5.23 -35.10
C THR A 74 -9.56 6.48 -34.53
N GLU A 75 -10.34 7.45 -34.05
CA GLU A 75 -9.79 8.65 -33.39
C GLU A 75 -9.02 8.29 -32.11
N ILE A 76 -9.49 7.32 -31.34
CA ILE A 76 -8.78 6.78 -30.17
C ILE A 76 -7.51 6.05 -30.61
N ALA A 77 -7.54 5.24 -31.67
CA ALA A 77 -6.34 4.57 -32.18
C ALA A 77 -5.28 5.57 -32.63
N ASP A 78 -5.68 6.61 -33.36
CA ASP A 78 -4.80 7.69 -33.80
C ASP A 78 -4.20 8.45 -32.60
N ALA A 79 -5.03 8.76 -31.60
CA ALA A 79 -4.57 9.42 -30.38
C ALA A 79 -3.62 8.56 -29.54
N LEU A 80 -3.81 7.23 -29.56
CA LEU A 80 -2.94 6.26 -28.89
C LEU A 80 -1.72 5.84 -29.73
N GLY A 81 -1.61 6.31 -30.97
CA GLY A 81 -0.54 5.93 -31.91
C GLY A 81 -0.56 4.44 -32.26
N ILE A 82 -1.75 3.85 -32.37
CA ILE A 82 -1.92 2.43 -32.71
C ILE A 82 -2.10 2.31 -34.23
N ASP A 83 -1.06 1.84 -34.91
CA ASP A 83 -1.07 1.68 -36.37
C ASP A 83 -1.94 0.50 -36.85
N ASP A 84 -2.17 -0.50 -35.97
CA ASP A 84 -2.92 -1.72 -36.27
C ASP A 84 -4.20 -1.85 -35.43
N LEU A 85 -5.37 -1.90 -36.10
CA LEU A 85 -6.70 -2.07 -35.47
C LEU A 85 -6.96 -3.48 -34.87
N LEU A 86 -5.91 -4.28 -34.67
CA LEU A 86 -6.02 -5.60 -34.06
C LEU A 86 -6.34 -5.46 -32.57
N PHE A 87 -7.24 -6.29 -32.08
CA PHE A 87 -7.64 -6.31 -30.66
C PHE A 87 -6.44 -6.43 -29.70
N ALA A 88 -5.42 -7.22 -30.08
CA ALA A 88 -4.20 -7.37 -29.28
C ALA A 88 -3.39 -6.07 -29.14
N SER A 89 -3.41 -5.20 -30.16
CA SER A 89 -2.73 -3.90 -30.13
C SER A 89 -3.45 -2.94 -29.18
N TYR A 90 -4.78 -2.90 -29.24
CA TYR A 90 -5.59 -2.12 -28.30
C TYR A 90 -5.45 -2.61 -26.86
N SER A 91 -5.52 -3.93 -26.62
CA SER A 91 -5.35 -4.48 -25.27
C SER A 91 -3.97 -4.14 -24.71
N SER A 92 -2.92 -4.28 -25.53
CA SER A 92 -1.56 -3.91 -25.11
C SER A 92 -1.43 -2.41 -24.85
N ALA A 93 -2.07 -1.54 -25.65
CA ALA A 93 -2.05 -0.10 -25.42
C ALA A 93 -2.78 0.28 -24.13
N ILE A 94 -3.94 -0.34 -23.86
CA ILE A 94 -4.68 -0.15 -22.61
C ILE A 94 -3.83 -0.60 -21.41
N ASP A 95 -3.20 -1.77 -21.49
CA ASP A 95 -2.34 -2.29 -20.42
C ASP A 95 -1.17 -1.33 -20.15
N ARG A 96 -0.55 -0.76 -21.20
CA ARG A 96 0.52 0.25 -21.07
C ARG A 96 0.03 1.53 -20.39
N ILE A 97 -1.12 2.06 -20.80
CA ILE A 97 -1.69 3.26 -20.18
C ILE A 97 -2.00 3.02 -18.70
N GLN A 98 -2.54 1.85 -18.37
CA GLN A 98 -2.81 1.47 -16.98
C GLN A 98 -1.51 1.33 -16.17
N GLU A 99 -0.47 0.72 -16.75
CA GLU A 99 0.84 0.63 -16.11
C GLU A 99 1.46 2.02 -15.89
N ASP A 100 1.38 2.90 -16.89
CA ASP A 100 1.86 4.27 -16.80
C ASP A 100 1.10 5.07 -15.73
N GLU A 101 -0.23 4.97 -15.69
CA GLU A 101 -1.06 5.63 -14.67
C GLU A 101 -0.71 5.13 -13.25
N LEU A 102 -0.54 3.83 -13.07
CA LEU A 102 -0.13 3.26 -11.79
C LEU A 102 1.29 3.69 -11.41
N SER A 103 2.21 3.75 -12.37
CA SER A 103 3.58 4.21 -12.15
C SER A 103 3.59 5.69 -11.74
N GLN A 104 2.77 6.52 -12.37
CA GLN A 104 2.61 7.94 -12.08
C GLN A 104 1.99 8.14 -10.70
N ASN A 105 0.89 7.44 -10.39
CA ASN A 105 0.25 7.48 -9.08
C ASN A 105 1.20 7.03 -7.96
N ARG A 106 2.00 5.99 -8.22
CA ARG A 106 3.01 5.55 -7.27
C ARG A 106 4.09 6.62 -7.09
N SER A 107 4.56 7.24 -8.17
CA SER A 107 5.56 8.31 -8.11
C SER A 107 5.04 9.55 -7.38
N SER A 108 3.77 9.95 -7.59
CA SER A 108 3.16 11.09 -6.92
C SER A 108 2.99 10.84 -5.43
N LEU A 109 2.60 9.62 -5.04
CA LEU A 109 2.50 9.22 -3.64
C LEU A 109 3.88 9.24 -2.97
N HIS A 110 4.93 8.75 -3.64
CA HIS A 110 6.30 8.82 -3.13
C HIS A 110 6.83 10.24 -2.99
N LEU A 111 6.42 11.18 -3.85
CA LEU A 111 6.84 12.59 -3.78
C LEU A 111 6.07 13.41 -2.74
N ARG A 112 4.87 12.97 -2.35
CA ARG A 112 4.03 13.68 -1.38
C ARG A 112 4.67 13.81 0.00
N GLN A 113 5.27 12.72 0.50
CA GLN A 113 5.92 12.73 1.82
C GLN A 113 7.10 13.71 1.90
N PRO A 114 8.10 13.67 0.98
CA PRO A 114 9.19 14.65 1.02
C PRO A 114 8.70 16.08 0.75
N GLU A 115 7.64 16.27 -0.02
CA GLU A 115 7.03 17.60 -0.18
C GLU A 115 6.46 18.14 1.14
N GLU A 116 5.72 17.31 1.89
CA GLU A 116 5.19 17.68 3.20
C GLU A 116 6.34 17.99 4.19
N GLU A 117 7.41 17.19 4.19
CA GLU A 117 8.61 17.42 5.01
C GLU A 117 9.35 18.71 4.63
N LEU A 118 9.53 18.99 3.34
CA LEU A 118 10.15 20.24 2.89
C LEU A 118 9.30 21.46 3.26
N ARG A 119 7.96 21.34 3.21
CA ARG A 119 7.05 22.41 3.64
C ARG A 119 7.15 22.69 5.13
N THR A 120 7.24 21.66 5.97
CA THR A 120 7.40 21.87 7.43
C THR A 120 8.75 22.50 7.77
N HIS A 121 9.84 22.07 7.11
CA HIS A 121 11.16 22.70 7.28
C HIS A 121 11.19 24.14 6.77
N LEU A 122 10.52 24.45 5.66
CA LEU A 122 10.42 25.81 5.15
C LEU A 122 9.68 26.71 6.14
N LEU A 123 8.57 26.26 6.71
CA LEU A 123 7.84 27.02 7.73
C LEU A 123 8.68 27.24 9.00
N SER A 124 9.44 26.22 9.44
CA SER A 124 10.35 26.32 10.58
C SER A 124 11.46 27.36 10.33
N THR A 125 12.11 27.30 9.17
CA THR A 125 13.20 28.23 8.82
C THR A 125 12.69 29.67 8.64
N GLN A 126 11.50 29.87 8.08
CA GLN A 126 10.86 31.19 8.02
C GLN A 126 10.56 31.75 9.42
N HIS A 127 10.11 30.89 10.34
CA HIS A 127 9.87 31.30 11.73
C HIS A 127 11.17 31.69 12.44
N GLU A 128 12.22 30.89 12.30
CA GLU A 128 13.55 31.17 12.85
C GLU A 128 14.13 32.47 12.26
N GLU A 129 14.00 32.68 10.95
CA GLU A 129 14.42 33.92 10.30
C GLU A 129 13.68 35.13 10.87
N ALA A 130 12.37 35.02 11.09
CA ALA A 130 11.57 36.09 11.69
C ALA A 130 12.03 36.41 13.13
N LEU A 131 12.39 35.39 13.92
CA LEU A 131 12.95 35.57 15.26
C LEU A 131 14.32 36.25 15.22
N ILE A 132 15.21 35.82 14.32
CA ILE A 132 16.53 36.44 14.14
C ILE A 132 16.38 37.91 13.74
N ARG A 133 15.50 38.22 12.78
CA ARG A 133 15.21 39.60 12.37
C ARG A 133 14.69 40.43 13.53
N LYS A 134 13.79 39.88 14.34
CA LYS A 134 13.29 40.54 15.56
C LYS A 134 14.44 40.81 16.54
N TRP A 135 15.27 39.82 16.85
CA TRP A 135 16.41 40.02 17.75
C TRP A 135 17.44 41.01 17.21
N LEU A 136 17.71 40.98 15.90
CA LEU A 136 18.56 41.98 15.25
C LEU A 136 17.96 43.37 15.38
N SER A 137 16.65 43.53 15.19
CA SER A 137 15.98 44.83 15.38
C SER A 137 16.06 45.32 16.83
N GLU A 138 15.92 44.41 17.82
CA GLU A 138 16.05 44.74 19.25
C GLU A 138 17.50 45.08 19.65
N LEU A 139 18.50 44.48 18.99
CA LEU A 139 19.92 44.75 19.21
C LEU A 139 20.40 46.02 18.49
N GLN A 140 19.87 46.30 17.30
CA GLN A 140 20.22 47.46 16.47
C GLN A 140 19.45 48.72 16.86
N ALA A 141 18.26 48.58 17.46
CA ALA A 141 17.60 49.67 18.16
C ALA A 141 18.57 50.16 19.22
N LYS A 142 19.33 51.21 18.87
CA LYS A 142 20.33 51.84 19.72
C LYS A 142 19.68 51.97 21.10
N PRO A 143 20.23 51.35 22.14
CA PRO A 143 19.68 51.53 23.47
C PRO A 143 19.78 53.04 23.75
N GLU A 144 18.63 53.75 23.75
CA GLU A 144 18.49 55.11 24.30
C GLU A 144 18.76 55.15 25.81
N PHE A 145 19.25 54.04 26.36
CA PHE A 145 19.68 53.93 27.73
C PHE A 145 21.05 54.62 27.88
N GLU A 146 21.01 55.81 28.47
CA GLU A 146 22.07 56.24 29.37
C GLU A 146 22.54 55.04 30.19
N LYS A 147 23.81 54.67 30.00
CA LYS A 147 24.52 53.48 30.48
C LYS A 147 24.57 53.40 32.01
N THR A 148 23.44 53.22 32.68
CA THR A 148 23.41 52.93 34.11
C THR A 148 23.58 51.43 34.32
N THR A 149 24.66 51.05 34.99
CA THR A 149 25.02 49.65 35.34
C THR A 149 23.85 48.89 35.99
N VAL A 150 23.02 49.60 36.76
CA VAL A 150 21.80 49.07 37.39
C VAL A 150 20.79 48.51 36.37
N ALA A 151 20.61 49.14 35.21
CA ALA A 151 19.70 48.65 34.18
C ALA A 151 20.22 47.36 33.54
N LEU A 152 21.53 47.24 33.36
CA LEU A 152 22.17 46.03 32.85
C LEU A 152 22.07 44.86 33.84
N GLU A 153 22.27 45.11 35.14
CA GLU A 153 22.12 44.09 36.18
C GLU A 153 20.68 43.55 36.26
N ARG A 154 19.68 44.45 36.19
CA ARG A 154 18.27 44.05 36.11
C ARG A 154 17.99 43.20 34.87
N ARG A 155 18.53 43.58 33.71
CA ARG A 155 18.37 42.78 32.48
C ARG A 155 19.02 41.40 32.61
N LYS A 156 20.23 41.31 33.16
CA LYS A 156 20.90 40.03 33.42
C LYS A 156 20.07 39.14 34.36
N ALA A 157 19.50 39.71 35.42
CA ALA A 157 18.62 38.99 36.32
C ALA A 157 17.36 38.47 35.59
N THR A 158 16.72 39.29 34.75
CA THR A 158 15.55 38.84 33.97
C THR A 158 15.88 37.74 32.96
N LEU A 159 17.05 37.82 32.29
CA LEU A 159 17.50 36.77 31.38
C LEU A 159 17.78 35.47 32.11
N ASN A 160 18.46 35.53 33.26
CA ASN A 160 18.71 34.35 34.07
C ASN A 160 17.42 33.74 34.63
N ALA A 161 16.42 34.55 34.98
CA ALA A 161 15.11 34.07 35.39
C ALA A 161 14.42 33.31 34.24
N LYS A 162 14.38 33.89 33.03
CA LYS A 162 13.82 33.23 31.84
C LYS A 162 14.58 31.96 31.45
N ALA A 163 15.91 31.96 31.53
CA ALA A 163 16.71 30.77 31.26
C ALA A 163 16.33 29.62 32.22
N LYS A 164 16.10 29.92 33.50
CA LYS A 164 15.60 28.94 34.47
C LYS A 164 14.17 28.50 34.21
N GLU A 165 13.30 29.40 33.74
CA GLU A 165 11.94 29.04 33.31
C GLU A 165 11.99 28.06 32.14
N TYR A 166 12.75 28.34 31.08
CA TYR A 166 12.91 27.43 29.94
C TYR A 166 13.54 26.10 30.33
N GLN A 167 14.51 26.11 31.26
CA GLN A 167 15.08 24.87 31.77
C GLN A 167 14.02 24.01 32.49
N LYS A 168 13.18 24.63 33.32
CA LYS A 168 12.06 23.92 33.96
C LYS A 168 11.04 23.41 32.95
N GLU A 169 10.70 24.22 31.95
CA GLU A 169 9.80 23.80 30.87
C GLU A 169 10.37 22.60 30.12
N LEU A 170 11.67 22.60 29.80
CA LEU A 170 12.36 21.48 29.18
C LEU A 170 12.31 20.25 30.09
N GLU A 171 12.64 20.39 31.37
CA GLU A 171 12.54 19.31 32.35
C GLU A 171 11.12 18.73 32.42
N THR A 172 10.08 19.57 32.47
CA THR A 172 8.68 19.12 32.47
C THR A 172 8.27 18.45 31.17
N ALA A 173 8.71 18.96 30.02
CA ALA A 173 8.47 18.34 28.72
C ALA A 173 9.14 16.96 28.66
N THR A 174 10.40 16.86 29.09
CA THR A 174 11.12 15.58 29.16
C THR A 174 10.50 14.60 30.16
N ALA A 175 9.95 15.09 31.27
CA ALA A 175 9.23 14.25 32.24
C ALA A 175 7.88 13.75 31.70
N SER A 176 7.23 14.54 30.83
CA SER A 176 5.98 14.14 30.16
C SER A 176 6.20 13.14 29.02
N LEU A 177 7.41 13.06 28.48
CA LEU A 177 7.76 12.04 27.50
C LEU A 177 7.85 10.67 28.20
N PRO A 178 7.14 9.64 27.68
CA PRO A 178 7.33 8.26 28.12
C PRO A 178 8.82 7.91 28.10
N HIS A 179 9.36 7.47 29.25
CA HIS A 179 10.76 7.04 29.36
C HIS A 179 11.11 5.90 28.38
N ASP A 180 10.10 5.20 27.86
CA ASP A 180 10.24 4.13 26.89
C ASP A 180 10.58 4.64 25.47
N LEU A 181 10.45 5.94 25.19
CA LEU A 181 10.75 6.52 23.87
C LEU A 181 12.23 6.90 23.68
N THR A 182 13.03 6.94 24.76
CA THR A 182 14.49 6.99 24.62
C THR A 182 15.01 5.60 24.27
N THR A 183 14.45 4.99 23.22
CA THR A 183 15.09 3.84 22.59
C THR A 183 16.45 4.34 22.12
N ALA A 184 17.50 3.88 22.79
CA ALA A 184 18.85 4.25 22.43
C ALA A 184 19.04 3.90 20.96
N VAL A 185 19.82 4.68 20.20
CA VAL A 185 20.08 4.44 18.78
C VAL A 185 20.49 2.96 18.53
N SER A 186 21.12 2.32 19.51
CA SER A 186 21.40 0.87 19.52
C SER A 186 20.13 0.00 19.40
N GLU A 187 19.08 0.25 20.18
CA GLU A 187 17.83 -0.53 20.17
C GLU A 187 17.10 -0.39 18.84
N LEU A 188 17.08 0.81 18.25
CA LEU A 188 16.53 1.00 16.91
C LEU A 188 17.27 0.16 15.86
N THR A 189 18.60 0.07 15.94
CA THR A 189 19.37 -0.78 15.03
C THR A 189 19.09 -2.27 15.26
N GLU A 190 18.83 -2.68 16.50
CA GLU A 190 18.43 -4.05 16.82
C GLU A 190 17.05 -4.38 16.26
N TYR A 191 16.06 -3.50 16.44
CA TYR A 191 14.74 -3.65 15.83
C TYR A 191 14.83 -3.71 14.30
N HIS A 192 15.64 -2.88 13.67
CA HIS A 192 15.87 -2.96 12.22
C HIS A 192 16.50 -4.29 11.79
N LYS A 193 17.47 -4.83 12.54
CA LYS A 193 18.05 -6.15 12.28
C LYS A 193 17.00 -7.25 12.43
N GLN A 194 16.17 -7.20 13.46
CA GLN A 194 15.08 -8.15 13.68
C GLN A 194 14.04 -8.09 12.56
N LEU A 195 13.67 -6.88 12.13
CA LEU A 195 12.69 -6.66 11.06
C LEU A 195 13.21 -7.23 9.73
N ARG A 196 14.47 -6.95 9.37
CA ARG A 196 15.12 -7.56 8.19
C ARG A 196 15.18 -9.08 8.26
N LYS A 197 15.40 -9.65 9.44
CA LYS A 197 15.40 -11.10 9.63
C LYS A 197 14.01 -11.68 9.36
N LYS A 198 12.96 -11.10 9.95
CA LYS A 198 11.57 -11.53 9.73
C LYS A 198 11.13 -11.36 8.27
N GLU A 199 11.59 -10.31 7.60
CA GLU A 199 11.31 -10.07 6.18
C GLU A 199 11.89 -11.17 5.29
N ARG A 200 13.15 -11.58 5.53
CA ARG A 200 13.76 -12.72 4.82
C ARG A 200 13.03 -14.03 5.09
N GLU A 201 12.62 -14.26 6.34
CA GLU A 201 11.81 -15.43 6.70
C GLU A 201 10.47 -15.42 5.93
N LEU A 202 9.77 -14.28 5.88
CA LEU A 202 8.54 -14.13 5.12
C LEU A 202 8.75 -14.33 3.61
N GLN A 203 9.82 -13.79 3.04
CA GLN A 203 10.17 -14.01 1.64
C GLN A 203 10.39 -15.50 1.35
N SER A 204 11.13 -16.22 2.21
CA SER A 204 11.33 -17.66 2.05
C SER A 204 10.02 -18.46 2.14
N LYS A 205 9.11 -18.06 3.04
CA LYS A 205 7.78 -18.69 3.18
C LYS A 205 6.91 -18.40 1.96
N ARG A 206 6.91 -17.16 1.46
CA ARG A 206 6.19 -16.78 0.23
C ARG A 206 6.72 -17.54 -0.99
N ALA A 207 8.04 -17.65 -1.14
CA ALA A 207 8.64 -18.45 -2.21
C ALA A 207 8.20 -19.93 -2.13
N LYS A 208 8.16 -20.52 -0.92
CA LYS A 208 7.62 -21.87 -0.73
C LYS A 208 6.15 -21.95 -1.15
N VAL A 209 5.31 -21.04 -0.67
CA VAL A 209 3.87 -21.00 -1.03
C VAL A 209 3.68 -20.82 -2.53
N GLN A 210 4.48 -19.99 -3.18
CA GLN A 210 4.42 -19.74 -4.62
C GLN A 210 4.76 -21.00 -5.43
N VAL A 211 5.70 -21.84 -4.98
CA VAL A 211 5.96 -23.15 -5.59
C VAL A 211 4.73 -24.07 -5.51
N PHE A 212 3.87 -23.88 -4.50
CA PHE A 212 2.62 -24.62 -4.34
C PHE A 212 1.40 -23.90 -4.93
N GLN A 213 1.51 -22.67 -5.46
CA GLN A 213 0.44 -22.01 -6.20
C GLN A 213 0.29 -22.71 -7.55
N GLY A 214 -0.60 -23.71 -7.58
CA GLY A 214 -0.83 -24.58 -8.74
C GLY A 214 -0.90 -26.06 -8.38
N LEU A 215 -0.45 -26.45 -7.19
CA LEU A 215 -0.73 -27.79 -6.67
C LEU A 215 -2.08 -27.79 -5.94
N PRO A 216 -2.93 -28.81 -6.16
CA PRO A 216 -4.15 -28.98 -5.40
C PRO A 216 -3.83 -29.02 -3.90
N PRO A 217 -4.63 -28.36 -3.03
CA PRO A 217 -4.37 -28.29 -1.59
C PRO A 217 -4.33 -29.66 -0.91
N ASN A 218 -4.93 -30.68 -1.54
CA ASN A 218 -4.85 -32.08 -1.11
C ASN A 218 -3.72 -32.82 -1.82
N LEU A 219 -2.69 -33.23 -1.06
CA LEU A 219 -1.58 -34.04 -1.54
C LEU A 219 -2.02 -35.35 -2.22
N ASP A 220 -3.10 -35.95 -1.73
CA ASP A 220 -3.64 -37.19 -2.31
C ASP A 220 -4.31 -36.95 -3.66
N LEU A 221 -4.95 -35.79 -3.84
CA LEU A 221 -5.51 -35.38 -5.13
C LEU A 221 -4.38 -35.11 -6.14
N ALA A 222 -3.33 -34.40 -5.73
CA ALA A 222 -2.15 -34.17 -6.57
C ALA A 222 -1.46 -35.50 -6.98
N ARG A 223 -1.39 -36.47 -6.06
CA ARG A 223 -0.88 -37.83 -6.35
C ARG A 223 -1.76 -38.57 -7.36
N HIS A 224 -3.08 -38.45 -7.23
CA HIS A 224 -4.02 -39.07 -8.14
C HIS A 224 -3.94 -38.46 -9.55
N GLU A 225 -3.93 -37.12 -9.65
CA GLU A 225 -3.77 -36.40 -10.92
C GLU A 225 -2.44 -36.75 -11.60
N LEU A 226 -1.34 -36.86 -10.83
CA LEU A 226 -0.04 -37.28 -11.36
C LEU A 226 -0.09 -38.72 -11.90
N ARG A 227 -0.76 -39.65 -11.21
CA ARG A 227 -0.96 -41.02 -11.73
C ARG A 227 -1.76 -41.00 -13.04
N LYS A 228 -2.87 -40.26 -13.07
CA LYS A 228 -3.71 -40.12 -14.26
C LYS A 228 -2.93 -39.55 -15.45
N ALA A 229 -2.15 -38.50 -15.24
CA ALA A 229 -1.30 -37.90 -16.27
C ALA A 229 -0.23 -38.87 -16.80
N ARG A 230 0.36 -39.70 -15.92
CA ARG A 230 1.30 -40.77 -16.35
C ARG A 230 0.62 -41.85 -17.18
N ASP A 231 -0.59 -42.25 -16.79
CA ASP A 231 -1.36 -43.25 -17.53
C ASP A 231 -1.75 -42.73 -18.93
N GLU A 232 -2.16 -41.45 -19.02
CA GLU A 232 -2.46 -40.77 -20.29
C GLU A 232 -1.20 -40.65 -21.17
N GLN A 233 -0.06 -40.25 -20.59
CA GLN A 233 1.22 -40.21 -21.30
C GLN A 233 1.61 -41.59 -21.84
N MET A 234 1.43 -42.65 -21.06
CA MET A 234 1.73 -44.01 -21.49
C MET A 234 0.86 -44.46 -22.66
N LYS A 235 -0.45 -44.11 -22.64
CA LYS A 235 -1.37 -44.37 -23.76
C LYS A 235 -0.92 -43.65 -25.03
N LEU A 236 -0.49 -42.39 -24.93
CA LEU A 236 0.02 -41.63 -26.07
C LEU A 236 1.32 -42.23 -26.64
N ILE A 237 2.21 -42.74 -25.77
CA ILE A 237 3.42 -43.45 -26.19
C ILE A 237 3.06 -44.72 -26.97
N GLN A 238 2.13 -45.53 -26.46
CA GLN A 238 1.67 -46.74 -27.15
C GLN A 238 1.03 -46.44 -28.52
N LEU A 239 0.18 -45.41 -28.60
CA LEU A 239 -0.40 -44.96 -29.87
C LEU A 239 0.67 -44.51 -30.87
N ARG A 240 1.68 -43.78 -30.39
CA ARG A 240 2.82 -43.37 -31.22
C ARG A 240 3.58 -44.59 -31.76
N GLU A 241 3.87 -45.57 -30.91
CA GLU A 241 4.56 -46.79 -31.32
C GLU A 241 3.74 -47.60 -32.33
N GLN A 242 2.42 -47.70 -32.15
CA GLN A 242 1.52 -48.34 -33.11
C GLN A 242 1.52 -47.64 -34.46
N LEU A 243 1.44 -46.31 -34.49
CA LEU A 243 1.49 -45.53 -35.72
C LEU A 243 2.84 -45.70 -36.44
N LEU A 244 3.96 -45.64 -35.70
CA LEU A 244 5.28 -45.87 -36.27
C LEU A 244 5.42 -47.28 -36.85
N SER A 245 4.86 -48.29 -36.17
CA SER A 245 4.81 -49.68 -36.68
C SER A 245 3.99 -49.80 -37.97
N HIS A 246 2.81 -49.16 -38.03
CA HIS A 246 1.99 -49.12 -39.24
C HIS A 246 2.70 -48.43 -40.42
N MET A 247 3.40 -47.32 -40.16
CA MET A 247 4.19 -46.63 -41.18
C MET A 247 5.35 -47.50 -41.69
N ALA A 248 6.05 -48.23 -40.80
CA ALA A 248 7.14 -49.11 -41.20
C ALA A 248 6.66 -50.29 -42.06
N ASN A 249 5.48 -50.85 -41.77
CA ASN A 249 4.92 -51.98 -42.50
C ASN A 249 4.35 -51.61 -43.88
N GLY A 250 3.95 -50.34 -44.08
CA GLY A 250 3.36 -49.86 -45.34
C GLY A 250 4.36 -49.48 -46.45
N VAL A 251 5.67 -49.66 -46.22
CA VAL A 251 6.76 -49.28 -47.15
C VAL A 251 7.33 -50.49 -47.92
N ASN A 252 6.69 -51.67 -47.82
CA ASN A 252 7.00 -52.87 -48.63
C ASN A 252 6.05 -52.99 -49.82
#